data_AF-A0A1Q8JPL8-F1
#
_entry.id   AF-A0A1Q8JPL8-F1
#
_cell.length_a   1.000
_cell.length_b   1.000
_cell.length_c   1.000
_cell.angle_alpha   90.00
_cell.angle_beta   90.00
_cell.angle_gamma   90.00
#
_symmetry.space_group_name_H-M   'P 1'
#
loop_
_entity.id
_entity.type
_entity.pdbx_description
1 polymer ?
#
loop_
_entity_poly.entity_id
_entity_poly.type
_entity_poly.pdbx_seq_one_letter_code
_entity_poly.pdbx_strand_id
1 'polypeptide(L)'
;MLLVPTAEGPAGVVLRAATGTARAAAMCALCRTTHSVGGVALFAAPRRGAKGRQGDTVGTYICTDLACAEHVRVETATAVLKPTPGTTVDERRAGLRERAIEFVAAVTAEG
;
A
#
# COMPACT_ATOMS: atom_id res chain seq x y z
N MET A 1 -10.06 -2.01 -3.13
CA MET A 1 -10.18 -0.55 -2.96
C MET A 1 -9.36 -0.16 -1.72
N LEU A 2 -8.70 0.98 -1.73
CA LEU A 2 -7.97 1.52 -0.58
C LEU A 2 -8.80 2.66 0.03
N LEU A 3 -9.03 2.60 1.34
CA LEU A 3 -9.72 3.64 2.10
C LEU A 3 -8.73 4.25 3.08
N VAL A 4 -8.55 5.57 3.00
CA VAL A 4 -7.55 6.29 3.80
C VAL A 4 -8.21 7.48 4.48
N PRO A 5 -8.15 7.58 5.81
CA PRO A 5 -8.58 8.78 6.51
C PRO A 5 -7.56 9.92 6.29
N THR A 6 -7.95 10.99 5.59
CA THR A 6 -7.13 12.20 5.37
C THR A 6 -7.61 13.34 6.28
N ALA A 7 -6.95 14.50 6.19
CA ALA A 7 -7.36 15.70 6.92
C ALA A 7 -8.69 16.28 6.41
N GLU A 8 -8.99 16.14 5.11
CA GLU A 8 -10.25 16.63 4.51
C GLU A 8 -11.42 15.63 4.64
N GLY A 9 -11.15 14.41 5.14
CA GLY A 9 -12.14 13.34 5.29
C GLY A 9 -11.63 11.99 4.76
N PRO A 10 -12.45 10.94 4.77
CA PRO A 10 -12.05 9.67 4.16
C PRO A 10 -11.93 9.80 2.64
N ALA A 11 -10.79 9.38 2.10
CA ALA A 11 -10.55 9.25 0.67
C ALA A 11 -10.58 7.78 0.24
N GLY A 12 -11.17 7.52 -0.93
CA GLY A 12 -11.25 6.19 -1.53
C GLY A 12 -10.54 6.13 -2.87
N VAL A 13 -9.65 5.16 -3.03
CA VAL A 13 -8.95 4.90 -4.30
C VAL A 13 -9.25 3.49 -4.79
N VAL A 14 -9.77 3.38 -6.01
CA VAL A 14 -9.92 2.10 -6.69
C VAL A 14 -8.58 1.69 -7.28
N LEU A 15 -8.12 0.50 -6.91
CA LEU A 15 -6.84 -0.05 -7.36
C LEU A 15 -7.09 -1.11 -8.42
N ARG A 16 -6.23 -1.15 -9.44
CA ARG A 16 -6.12 -2.25 -10.39
C ARG A 16 -4.86 -3.05 -10.07
N ALA A 17 -5.00 -4.34 -9.81
CA ALA A 17 -3.85 -5.24 -9.69
C ALA A 17 -3.24 -5.49 -11.07
N ALA A 18 -1.91 -5.49 -11.17
CA ALA A 18 -1.21 -6.03 -12.33
C ALA A 18 -1.39 -7.56 -12.40
N THR A 19 -1.17 -8.13 -13.58
CA THR A 19 -1.18 -9.59 -13.73
C THR A 19 0.03 -10.20 -13.01
N GLY A 20 -0.22 -10.95 -11.95
CA GLY A 20 0.81 -11.67 -11.19
C GLY A 20 1.27 -10.96 -9.91
N THR A 21 2.17 -11.63 -9.19
CA THR A 21 2.69 -11.20 -7.89
C THR A 21 4.22 -11.17 -7.90
N ALA A 22 4.83 -10.58 -6.87
CA ALA A 22 6.27 -10.59 -6.69
C ALA A 22 6.78 -12.03 -6.63
N ARG A 23 7.74 -12.37 -7.51
CA ARG A 23 8.34 -13.71 -7.62
C ARG A 23 9.45 -13.99 -6.59
N ALA A 24 9.71 -13.03 -5.73
CA ALA A 24 10.65 -13.12 -4.62
C ALA A 24 10.00 -12.56 -3.36
N ALA A 25 10.62 -12.78 -2.19
CA ALA A 25 10.22 -12.06 -0.99
C ALA A 25 10.31 -10.55 -1.25
N ALA A 26 9.26 -9.83 -0.89
CA ALA A 26 9.12 -8.42 -1.22
C ALA A 26 8.45 -7.67 -0.07
N MET A 27 8.82 -6.41 0.08
CA MET A 27 8.26 -5.54 1.11
C MET A 27 7.11 -4.74 0.54
N CYS A 28 6.00 -4.69 1.27
CA CYS A 28 4.89 -3.81 0.94
C CYS A 28 5.32 -2.35 1.09
N ALA A 29 5.06 -1.53 0.06
CA ALA A 29 5.35 -0.10 0.09
C ALA A 29 4.46 0.65 1.09
N LEU A 30 3.25 0.14 1.37
CA LEU A 30 2.38 0.63 2.43
C LEU A 30 2.84 0.08 3.78
N CYS A 31 2.41 -1.08 4.27
CA CYS A 31 2.69 -1.47 5.67
C CYS A 31 4.17 -1.72 6.05
N ARG A 32 5.12 -1.70 5.10
CA ARG A 32 6.56 -1.99 5.32
C ARG A 32 6.85 -3.36 5.96
N THR A 33 5.88 -4.26 5.90
CA THR A 33 6.07 -5.67 6.24
C THR A 33 6.66 -6.38 5.02
N THR A 34 7.69 -7.20 5.24
CA THR A 34 8.26 -8.07 4.21
C THR A 34 7.46 -9.36 4.15
N HIS A 35 6.97 -9.70 2.96
CA HIS A 35 6.23 -10.93 2.70
C HIS A 35 7.13 -11.97 2.03
N SER A 36 6.82 -13.25 2.23
CA SER A 36 7.30 -14.32 1.36
C SER A 36 6.83 -14.13 -0.09
N VAL A 37 7.36 -14.97 -0.99
CA VAL A 37 6.98 -14.97 -2.41
C VAL A 37 5.46 -14.94 -2.58
N GLY A 38 4.98 -14.08 -3.46
CA GLY A 38 3.55 -13.94 -3.77
C GLY A 38 2.72 -13.09 -2.83
N GLY A 39 3.25 -12.63 -1.68
CA GLY A 39 2.48 -11.81 -0.72
C GLY A 39 2.35 -10.33 -1.08
N VAL A 40 3.03 -9.87 -2.13
CA VAL A 40 2.99 -8.49 -2.62
C VAL A 40 2.75 -8.48 -4.13
N ALA A 41 1.91 -7.58 -4.61
CA ALA A 41 1.67 -7.34 -6.03
C ALA A 41 1.77 -5.86 -6.38
N LEU A 42 2.01 -5.56 -7.66
CA LEU A 42 1.90 -4.19 -8.17
C LEU A 42 0.41 -3.85 -8.30
N PHE A 43 0.01 -2.76 -7.66
CA PHE A 43 -1.30 -2.13 -7.87
C PHE A 43 -1.10 -0.75 -8.48
N ALA A 44 -2.03 -0.34 -9.34
CA ALA A 44 -2.03 0.98 -9.94
C ALA A 44 -3.39 1.66 -9.79
N ALA A 45 -3.38 2.98 -9.67
CA ALA A 45 -4.56 3.83 -9.70
C ALA A 45 -4.37 4.94 -10.75
N PRO A 46 -5.38 5.24 -11.59
CA PRO A 46 -5.32 6.36 -12.53
C PRO A 46 -5.24 7.68 -11.78
N ARG A 47 -4.41 8.62 -12.26
CA ARG A 47 -4.39 9.98 -11.70
C ARG A 47 -5.74 10.66 -11.87
N ARG A 48 -6.08 11.57 -10.95
CA ARG A 48 -7.31 12.37 -11.07
C ARG A 48 -7.28 13.25 -12.33
N GLY A 49 -8.44 13.42 -12.96
CA GLY A 49 -8.60 14.37 -14.07
C GLY A 49 -8.16 13.85 -15.44
N ALA A 50 -7.67 14.76 -16.29
CA ALA A 50 -7.36 14.47 -17.69
C ALA A 50 -6.21 13.47 -17.85
N LYS A 51 -5.17 13.55 -17.00
CA LYS A 51 -4.02 12.64 -17.02
C LYS A 51 -4.42 11.18 -16.86
N GLY A 52 -5.28 10.86 -15.89
CA GLY A 52 -5.77 9.48 -15.74
C GLY A 52 -6.61 9.00 -16.92
N ARG A 53 -7.43 9.88 -17.52
CA ARG A 53 -8.17 9.55 -18.75
C ARG A 53 -7.24 9.27 -19.94
N GLN A 54 -6.04 9.82 -19.94
CA GLN A 54 -4.98 9.57 -20.93
C GLN A 54 -4.08 8.38 -20.56
N GLY A 55 -4.36 7.68 -19.46
CA GLY A 55 -3.64 6.48 -19.05
C GLY A 55 -2.50 6.69 -18.04
N ASP A 56 -2.33 7.91 -17.51
CA ASP A 56 -1.35 8.15 -16.43
C ASP A 56 -1.85 7.50 -15.12
N THR A 57 -0.98 6.70 -14.51
CA THR A 57 -1.28 5.96 -13.28
C THR A 57 -0.16 6.09 -12.26
N VAL A 58 -0.53 6.04 -10.99
CA VAL A 58 0.42 5.87 -9.87
C VAL A 58 0.41 4.41 -9.48
N GLY A 59 1.55 3.74 -9.69
CA GLY A 59 1.77 2.34 -9.33
C GLY A 59 2.58 2.20 -8.04
N THR A 60 2.22 1.23 -7.20
CA THR A 60 3.02 0.85 -6.02
C THR A 60 2.81 -0.61 -5.64
N TYR A 61 3.74 -1.18 -4.88
CA TYR A 61 3.70 -2.56 -4.43
C TYR A 61 2.93 -2.68 -3.10
N ILE A 62 1.82 -3.43 -3.08
CA ILE A 62 0.92 -3.56 -1.93
C ILE A 62 0.70 -5.05 -1.61
N CYS A 63 0.37 -5.37 -0.35
CA CYS A 63 -0.07 -6.71 0.04
C CYS A 63 -1.19 -7.20 -0.90
N THR A 64 -1.11 -8.45 -1.35
CA THR A 64 -2.07 -9.02 -2.31
C THR A 64 -3.50 -9.11 -1.76
N ASP A 65 -3.64 -9.29 -0.45
CA ASP A 65 -4.89 -9.34 0.29
C ASP A 65 -5.40 -7.95 0.74
N LEU A 66 -4.63 -6.88 0.51
CA LEU A 66 -4.88 -5.53 1.02
C LEU A 66 -5.07 -5.46 2.55
N ALA A 67 -4.59 -6.47 3.31
CA ALA A 67 -4.72 -6.59 4.76
C ALA A 67 -3.62 -5.84 5.53
N CYS A 68 -3.18 -4.69 5.01
CA CYS A 68 -2.08 -3.92 5.58
C CYS A 68 -2.33 -3.52 7.05
N ALA A 69 -3.59 -3.27 7.43
CA ALA A 69 -3.99 -2.88 8.77
C ALA A 69 -3.91 -4.04 9.79
N GLU A 70 -4.09 -5.28 9.33
CA GLU A 70 -3.78 -6.48 10.11
C GLU A 70 -2.28 -6.72 10.19
N HIS A 71 -1.55 -6.63 9.07
CA HIS A 71 -0.13 -6.96 9.00
C HIS A 71 0.75 -6.11 9.92
N VAL A 72 0.44 -4.81 10.08
CA VAL A 72 1.17 -3.94 11.03
C VAL A 72 1.05 -4.38 12.49
N ARG A 73 0.10 -5.26 12.83
CA ARG A 73 -0.11 -5.79 14.20
C ARG A 73 0.69 -7.05 14.49
N VAL A 74 1.34 -7.63 13.49
CA VAL A 74 2.16 -8.84 13.67
C VAL A 74 3.45 -8.46 14.40
N GLU A 75 3.59 -8.84 15.67
CA GLU A 75 4.76 -8.48 16.48
C GLU A 75 5.96 -9.39 16.26
N THR A 76 5.71 -10.70 16.11
CA THR A 76 6.75 -11.69 15.90
C THR A 76 6.80 -12.11 14.44
N ALA A 77 8.01 -12.17 13.88
CA ALA A 77 8.19 -12.66 12.51
C ALA A 77 7.69 -14.11 12.37
N THR A 78 7.01 -14.39 11.26
CA THR A 78 6.53 -15.71 10.87
C THR A 78 7.24 -16.18 9.60
N ALA A 79 6.91 -17.38 9.12
CA ALA A 79 7.41 -17.87 7.84
C ALA A 79 6.98 -16.98 6.65
N VAL A 80 5.84 -16.29 6.77
CA VAL A 80 5.21 -15.53 5.67
C VAL A 80 5.30 -14.02 5.85
N LEU A 81 5.36 -13.52 7.08
CA LEU A 81 5.35 -12.10 7.41
C LEU A 81 6.53 -11.75 8.30
N LYS A 82 7.33 -10.77 7.87
CA LYS A 82 8.46 -10.24 8.62
C LYS A 82 8.22 -8.74 8.87
N PRO A 83 7.76 -8.34 10.08
CA PRO A 83 7.59 -6.93 10.42
C PRO A 83 8.94 -6.20 10.40
N THR A 84 8.92 -4.87 10.27
CA THR A 84 10.14 -4.06 10.32
C THR A 84 10.82 -4.24 11.69
N PRO A 85 12.08 -4.72 11.75
CA PRO A 85 12.78 -4.90 13.01
C PRO A 85 12.90 -3.59 13.79
N GLY A 86 12.78 -3.66 15.13
CA GLY A 86 12.93 -2.49 16.00
C GLY A 86 11.78 -1.49 15.98
N THR A 87 10.62 -1.84 15.40
CA THR A 87 9.43 -0.97 15.38
C THR A 87 8.28 -1.56 16.20
N THR A 88 7.62 -0.70 16.96
CA THR A 88 6.37 -0.99 17.66
C THR A 88 5.20 -1.10 16.68
N VAL A 89 4.08 -1.67 17.12
CA VAL A 89 2.85 -1.72 16.31
C VAL A 89 2.34 -0.31 15.99
N ASP A 90 2.46 0.63 16.94
CA ASP A 90 1.95 1.98 16.77
C ASP A 90 2.79 2.80 15.79
N GLU A 91 4.12 2.68 15.81
CA GLU A 91 4.99 3.28 14.78
C GLU A 91 4.65 2.75 13.39
N ARG A 92 4.40 1.44 13.26
CA ARG A 92 4.03 0.82 11.99
C ARG A 92 2.65 1.28 11.51
N ARG A 93 1.69 1.47 12.41
CA ARG A 93 0.37 2.04 12.10
C ARG A 93 0.46 3.50 11.67
N ALA A 94 1.21 4.31 12.39
CA ALA A 94 1.45 5.71 12.05
C ALA A 94 2.09 5.82 10.67
N GLY A 95 3.18 5.09 10.45
CA GLY A 95 3.80 4.99 9.14
C GLY A 95 2.79 4.51 8.09
N LEU A 96 2.01 3.44 8.34
CA LEU A 96 0.99 2.92 7.40
C LEU A 96 0.09 4.05 6.92
N ARG A 97 -0.44 4.83 7.86
CA ARG A 97 -1.29 5.97 7.57
C ARG A 97 -0.57 7.02 6.73
N GLU A 98 0.65 7.40 7.08
CA GLU A 98 1.44 8.42 6.36
C GLU A 98 1.60 8.05 4.88
N ARG A 99 2.19 6.90 4.55
CA ARG A 99 2.40 6.59 3.11
C ARG A 99 1.11 6.23 2.37
N ALA A 100 0.06 5.83 3.08
CA ALA A 100 -1.26 5.68 2.46
C ALA A 100 -1.84 7.05 2.07
N ILE A 101 -1.67 8.07 2.93
CA ILE A 101 -2.04 9.46 2.61
C ILE A 101 -1.19 9.99 1.45
N GLU A 102 0.13 9.77 1.47
CA GLU A 102 1.02 10.16 0.37
C GLU A 102 0.63 9.52 -0.95
N PHE A 103 0.27 8.23 -0.95
CA PHE A 103 -0.21 7.54 -2.14
C PHE A 103 -1.52 8.14 -2.65
N VAL A 104 -2.49 8.43 -1.76
CA VAL A 104 -3.72 9.12 -2.15
C VAL A 104 -3.41 10.50 -2.72
N ALA A 105 -2.57 11.29 -2.06
CA ALA A 105 -2.16 12.60 -2.53
C ALA A 105 -1.51 12.53 -3.92
N ALA A 106 -0.65 11.54 -4.17
CA ALA A 106 -0.04 11.32 -5.48
C ALA A 106 -1.09 11.00 -6.56
N VAL A 107 -2.12 10.22 -6.23
CA VAL A 107 -3.22 9.88 -7.14
C VAL A 107 -4.12 11.09 -7.42
N THR A 108 -4.38 11.92 -6.41
CA THR A 108 -5.32 13.05 -6.50
C THR A 108 -4.68 14.37 -6.90
N ALA A 109 -3.35 14.48 -6.86
CA ALA A 109 -2.62 15.68 -7.25
C ALA A 109 -3.02 16.13 -8.65
N GLU A 110 -3.41 17.39 -8.77
CA GLU A 110 -3.63 18.04 -10.05
C GLU A 110 -2.28 18.43 -10.62
N GLY A 111 -1.99 17.95 -11.82
CA GLY A 111 -0.84 18.38 -12.60
C GLY A 111 -1.11 18.19 -14.07
#